data_AF-A0A352S4I2-F1
#
_entry.id   AF-A0A352S4I2-F1
#
_cell.length_a   1.000
_cell.length_b   1.000
_cell.length_c   1.000
_cell.angle_alpha   90.00
_cell.angle_beta   90.00
_cell.angle_gamma   90.00
#
_symmetry.space_group_name_H-M   'P 1'
#
loop_
_entity.id
_entity.type
_entity.pdbx_description
1 polymer ?
#
loop_
_entity_poly.entity_id
_entity_poly.type
_entity_poly.pdbx_seq_one_letter_code
_entity_poly.pdbx_strand_id
1 'polypeptide(L)'
;RLLRLGFVADFISEPVLIGFKAGIGLVIVVDQIPKLLGMHFPKGPFFHNVLAIIQNIPHASVATAAVGILMVLLLLGMEHRFPRAPAPLIAVAVGIIGVWLLNLTAHGVAIVGAVPTGLPPVTVPDPTMMERLWPEALGIALMSFTETIAAGRAFTQVGEHAPAANRELTATGLANLGGAFLGAMAAGGGTTQTAVNRLSGARSQLAGLVTALASLGTMR
;
A
#
# COMPACT_ATOMS: atom_id res chain seq x y z
N ARG A 1 4.58 -23.96 -22.14
CA ARG A 1 5.12 -22.58 -22.06
C ARG A 1 3.90 -21.66 -22.06
N LEU A 2 3.58 -21.03 -20.93
CA LEU A 2 2.44 -20.11 -20.77
C LEU A 2 2.48 -18.98 -21.81
N LEU A 3 1.31 -18.39 -22.10
CA LEU A 3 1.16 -17.27 -23.04
C LEU A 3 2.23 -16.20 -22.73
N ARG A 4 3.08 -15.87 -23.72
CA ARG A 4 4.22 -14.96 -23.56
C ARG A 4 3.77 -13.49 -23.53
N LEU A 5 2.85 -13.15 -22.63
CA LEU A 5 2.20 -11.84 -22.54
C LEU A 5 3.09 -10.74 -21.95
N GLY A 6 4.34 -11.03 -21.62
CA GLY A 6 5.28 -10.03 -21.10
C GLY A 6 5.54 -8.86 -22.06
N PHE A 7 5.26 -9.02 -23.36
CA PHE A 7 5.36 -7.95 -24.35
C PHE A 7 4.40 -6.79 -24.06
N VAL A 8 3.30 -7.03 -23.34
CA VAL A 8 2.29 -6.00 -23.02
C VAL A 8 2.92 -4.87 -22.19
N ALA A 9 3.93 -5.19 -21.36
CA ALA A 9 4.66 -4.18 -20.61
C ALA A 9 5.43 -3.19 -21.50
N ASP A 10 5.80 -3.59 -22.72
CA ASP A 10 6.50 -2.71 -23.66
C ASP A 10 5.55 -1.76 -24.40
N PHE A 11 4.25 -2.01 -24.34
CA PHE A 11 3.23 -1.15 -24.96
C PHE A 11 2.67 -0.07 -24.02
N ILE A 12 3.01 -0.11 -22.73
CA ILE A 12 2.58 0.92 -21.78
C ILE A 12 3.64 2.01 -21.74
N SER A 13 3.29 3.18 -22.26
CA SER A 13 4.19 4.32 -22.30
C SER A 13 4.39 4.94 -20.92
N GLU A 14 5.56 5.52 -20.70
CA GLU A 14 5.89 6.24 -19.47
C GLU A 14 4.87 7.34 -19.10
N PRO A 15 4.33 8.14 -20.05
CA PRO A 15 3.26 9.10 -19.75
C PRO A 15 2.00 8.47 -19.14
N VAL A 16 1.60 7.26 -19.57
CA VAL A 16 0.43 6.55 -19.02
C VAL A 16 0.69 6.15 -17.56
N LEU A 17 1.89 5.63 -17.27
CA LEU A 17 2.31 5.28 -15.91
C LEU A 17 2.35 6.51 -14.98
N ILE A 18 2.85 7.64 -15.49
CA ILE A 18 2.89 8.90 -14.73
C ILE A 18 1.46 9.37 -14.43
N GLY A 19 0.58 9.41 -15.44
CA GLY A 19 -0.82 9.81 -15.26
C GLY A 19 -1.57 8.91 -14.28
N PHE A 20 -1.37 7.59 -14.37
CA PHE A 20 -1.96 6.62 -13.46
C PHE A 20 -1.50 6.83 -12.01
N LYS A 21 -0.18 6.96 -11.76
CA LYS A 21 0.38 7.20 -10.41
C LYS A 21 -0.12 8.53 -9.83
N ALA A 22 -0.20 9.58 -10.65
CA ALA A 22 -0.74 10.87 -10.22
C ALA A 22 -2.23 10.74 -9.85
N GLY A 23 -3.02 10.04 -10.66
CA GLY A 23 -4.43 9.77 -10.38
C GLY A 23 -4.65 8.97 -9.10
N ILE A 24 -3.93 7.86 -8.91
CA ILE A 24 -3.98 7.08 -7.67
C ILE A 24 -3.54 7.92 -6.47
N GLY A 25 -2.47 8.70 -6.61
CA GLY A 25 -2.00 9.59 -5.55
C GLY A 25 -3.09 10.56 -5.09
N LEU A 26 -3.79 11.18 -6.05
CA LEU A 26 -4.92 12.07 -5.75
C LEU A 26 -6.06 11.34 -5.04
N VAL A 27 -6.44 10.15 -5.51
CA VAL A 27 -7.49 9.33 -4.88
C VAL A 27 -7.08 8.96 -3.45
N ILE A 28 -5.85 8.52 -3.22
CA ILE A 28 -5.34 8.16 -1.88
C ILE A 28 -5.41 9.36 -0.94
N VAL A 29 -4.97 10.54 -1.39
CA VAL A 29 -5.00 11.79 -0.59
C VAL A 29 -6.44 12.13 -0.22
N VAL A 30 -7.36 12.14 -1.18
CA VAL A 30 -8.79 12.40 -0.92
C VAL A 30 -9.36 11.38 0.07
N ASP A 31 -9.01 10.10 -0.06
CA ASP A 31 -9.47 9.04 0.83
C ASP A 31 -8.86 9.10 2.25
N GLN A 32 -7.75 9.82 2.45
CA GLN A 32 -7.15 10.01 3.78
C GLN A 32 -7.70 11.24 4.50
N ILE A 33 -8.15 12.29 3.79
CA ILE A 33 -8.67 13.52 4.41
C ILE A 33 -9.77 13.25 5.45
N PRO A 34 -10.81 12.44 5.18
CA PRO A 34 -11.84 12.11 6.17
C PRO A 34 -11.28 11.50 7.44
N LYS A 35 -10.29 10.60 7.32
CA LYS A 35 -9.67 9.92 8.46
C LYS A 35 -8.87 10.88 9.32
N LEU A 36 -8.14 11.80 8.69
CA LEU A 36 -7.39 12.85 9.39
C LEU A 36 -8.33 13.81 10.13
N LEU A 37 -9.50 14.08 9.57
CA LEU A 37 -10.50 14.98 10.17
C LEU A 37 -11.50 14.27 11.09
N GLY A 38 -11.43 12.95 11.23
CA GLY A 38 -12.38 12.15 12.03
C GLY A 38 -13.80 12.11 11.47
N MET A 39 -13.98 12.31 10.17
CA MET A 39 -15.28 12.32 9.49
C MET A 39 -15.66 10.90 9.01
N HIS A 40 -16.94 10.57 9.12
CA HIS A 40 -17.49 9.29 8.68
C HIS A 40 -18.69 9.53 7.76
N PHE A 41 -18.59 9.02 6.53
CA PHE A 41 -19.68 9.05 5.55
C PHE A 41 -19.55 7.86 4.59
N PRO A 42 -20.65 7.43 3.93
CA PRO A 42 -20.59 6.38 2.92
C PRO A 42 -19.65 6.75 1.79
N LYS A 43 -18.69 5.89 1.48
CA LYS A 43 -17.78 6.11 0.33
C LYS A 43 -18.54 5.94 -0.98
N GLY A 44 -18.27 6.82 -1.92
CA GLY A 44 -18.74 6.76 -3.30
C GLY A 44 -17.62 7.06 -4.30
N PRO A 45 -17.98 7.42 -5.55
CA PRO A 45 -17.02 7.84 -6.57
C PRO A 45 -16.20 9.07 -6.14
N PHE A 46 -15.07 9.31 -6.81
CA PHE A 46 -14.13 10.39 -6.47
C PHE A 46 -14.81 11.75 -6.20
N PHE A 47 -15.61 12.26 -7.14
CA PHE A 47 -16.28 13.55 -6.99
C PHE A 47 -17.33 13.57 -5.88
N HIS A 48 -17.99 12.43 -5.64
CA HIS A 48 -18.91 12.28 -4.51
C HIS A 48 -18.15 12.41 -3.19
N ASN A 49 -17.00 11.74 -3.04
CA ASN A 49 -16.17 11.83 -1.83
C ASN A 49 -15.65 13.25 -1.61
N VAL A 50 -15.20 13.94 -2.66
CA VAL A 50 -14.75 15.34 -2.57
C VAL A 50 -15.87 16.24 -2.06
N LEU A 51 -17.07 16.14 -2.63
CA LEU A 51 -18.22 16.93 -2.19
C LEU A 51 -18.63 16.59 -0.76
N ALA A 52 -18.67 15.30 -0.42
CA ALA A 52 -18.99 14.83 0.92
C ALA A 52 -17.98 15.35 1.97
N ILE A 53 -16.68 15.38 1.64
CA ILE A 53 -15.65 15.99 2.49
C ILE A 53 -15.99 17.45 2.77
N ILE A 54 -16.22 18.25 1.74
CA ILE A 54 -16.49 19.69 1.86
C ILE A 54 -17.73 19.95 2.72
N GLN A 55 -18.80 19.19 2.49
CA GLN A 55 -20.06 19.32 3.23
C GLN A 55 -19.93 18.92 4.70
N ASN A 56 -19.04 17.97 5.03
CA ASN A 56 -18.89 17.47 6.40
C ASN A 56 -17.78 18.15 7.20
N ILE A 57 -17.04 19.12 6.63
CA ILE A 57 -16.01 19.91 7.36
C ILE A 57 -16.53 20.46 8.70
N PRO A 58 -17.76 21.03 8.80
CA PRO A 58 -18.28 21.52 10.09
C PRO A 58 -18.45 20.45 11.16
N HIS A 59 -18.49 19.18 10.77
CA HIS A 59 -18.63 18.02 11.66
C HIS A 59 -17.28 17.31 11.93
N ALA A 60 -16.16 17.89 11.50
CA ALA A 60 -14.84 17.33 11.76
C ALA A 60 -14.51 17.30 13.26
N SER A 61 -13.82 16.24 13.70
CA SER A 61 -13.31 16.12 15.06
C SER A 61 -12.01 16.92 15.20
N VAL A 62 -12.06 17.97 16.03
CA VAL A 62 -10.88 18.80 16.33
C VAL A 62 -9.77 17.98 16.96
N ALA A 63 -10.11 17.02 17.84
CA ALA A 63 -9.13 16.15 18.50
C ALA A 63 -8.44 15.24 17.47
N THR A 64 -9.21 14.60 16.58
CA THR A 64 -8.65 13.74 15.53
C THR A 64 -7.80 14.54 14.55
N ALA A 65 -8.25 15.73 14.15
CA ALA A 65 -7.51 16.64 13.29
C ALA A 65 -6.18 17.07 13.90
N ALA A 66 -6.16 17.43 15.19
CA ALA A 66 -4.94 17.80 15.90
C ALA A 66 -3.92 16.65 15.95
N VAL A 67 -4.38 15.43 16.25
CA VAL A 67 -3.52 14.23 16.22
C VAL A 67 -3.01 13.97 14.79
N GLY A 68 -3.88 14.03 13.79
CA GLY A 68 -3.52 13.82 12.39
C GLY A 68 -2.45 14.81 11.91
N ILE A 69 -2.65 16.10 12.17
CA ILE A 69 -1.69 17.16 11.84
C ILE A 69 -0.35 16.93 12.57
N LEU A 70 -0.39 16.63 13.87
CA LEU A 70 0.81 16.34 14.64
C LEU A 70 1.59 15.16 14.08
N MET A 71 0.91 14.08 13.67
CA MET A 71 1.55 12.92 13.05
C MET A 71 2.15 13.25 11.69
N VAL A 72 1.49 14.07 10.87
CA VAL A 72 2.05 14.55 9.59
C VAL A 72 3.31 15.39 9.83
N LEU A 73 3.28 16.34 10.78
CA LEU A 73 4.44 17.16 11.13
C LEU A 73 5.59 16.31 11.68
N LEU A 74 5.28 15.30 12.50
CA LEU A 74 6.27 14.36 13.01
C LEU A 74 6.93 13.58 11.85
N LEU A 75 6.14 13.03 10.93
CA LEU A 75 6.66 12.27 9.79
C LEU A 75 7.56 13.14 8.90
N LEU A 76 7.10 14.32 8.51
CA LEU A 76 7.86 15.25 7.67
C LEU A 76 9.13 15.75 8.38
N GLY A 77 9.03 16.09 9.66
CA GLY A 77 10.17 16.53 10.46
C GLY A 77 11.23 15.44 10.63
N MET A 78 10.79 14.19 10.83
CA MET A 78 11.70 13.04 10.92
C MET A 78 12.36 12.72 9.60
N GLU A 79 11.62 12.75 8.49
CA GLU A 79 12.18 12.52 7.16
C GLU A 79 13.27 13.55 6.82
N HIS A 80 13.10 14.80 7.25
CA HIS A 80 14.08 15.86 7.02
C HIS A 80 15.29 15.78 7.97
N ARG A 81 15.07 15.49 9.27
CA ARG A 81 16.14 15.53 10.29
C ARG A 81 16.88 14.22 10.46
N PHE A 82 16.20 13.10 10.27
CA PHE A 82 16.67 11.73 10.49
C PHE A 82 16.20 10.80 9.36
N PRO A 83 16.66 10.99 8.11
CA PRO A 83 16.17 10.27 6.92
C PRO A 83 16.37 8.74 6.95
N ARG A 84 17.17 8.22 7.89
CA ARG A 84 17.39 6.79 8.10
C ARG A 84 16.53 6.20 9.22
N ALA A 85 15.82 7.03 9.98
CA ALA A 85 14.96 6.56 11.06
C ALA A 85 13.67 5.95 10.47
N PRO A 86 13.10 4.91 11.11
CA PRO A 86 11.83 4.34 10.69
C PRO A 86 10.66 5.23 11.14
N ALA A 87 10.53 6.41 10.50
CA ALA A 87 9.58 7.45 10.89
C ALA A 87 8.13 6.94 11.08
N PRO A 88 7.58 6.06 10.20
CA PRO A 88 6.24 5.49 10.41
C PRO A 88 6.11 4.68 11.71
N LEU A 89 7.11 3.85 12.06
CA LEU A 89 7.07 3.06 13.30
C LEU A 89 7.11 3.97 14.53
N ILE A 90 7.92 5.01 14.48
CA ILE A 90 8.05 5.99 15.56
C ILE A 90 6.75 6.79 15.71
N ALA A 91 6.14 7.22 14.61
CA ALA A 91 4.84 7.89 14.64
C ALA A 91 3.75 7.00 15.25
N VAL A 92 3.70 5.71 14.90
CA VAL A 92 2.76 4.75 15.52
C VAL A 92 3.04 4.61 17.02
N ALA A 93 4.29 4.44 17.44
CA ALA A 93 4.64 4.33 18.85
C ALA A 93 4.27 5.59 19.65
N VAL A 94 4.58 6.77 19.13
CA VAL A 94 4.20 8.06 19.72
C VAL A 94 2.69 8.21 19.77
N GLY A 95 1.97 7.80 18.73
CA GLY A 95 0.51 7.78 18.69
C GLY A 95 -0.10 6.89 19.78
N ILE A 96 0.40 5.66 19.93
CA ILE A 96 -0.06 4.72 20.97
C ILE A 96 0.18 5.30 22.38
N ILE A 97 1.39 5.81 22.63
CA ILE A 97 1.75 6.42 23.91
C ILE A 97 0.90 7.65 24.18
N GLY A 98 0.69 8.51 23.17
CA GLY A 98 -0.11 9.72 23.28
C GLY A 98 -1.58 9.42 23.58
N VAL A 99 -2.18 8.43 22.90
CA VAL A 99 -3.55 7.98 23.18
C VAL A 99 -3.69 7.49 24.62
N TRP A 100 -2.71 6.73 25.11
CA TRP A 100 -2.71 6.20 26.48
C TRP A 100 -2.52 7.29 27.55
N LEU A 101 -1.52 8.16 27.39
CA LEU A 101 -1.19 9.21 28.36
C LEU A 101 -2.26 10.30 28.47
N LEU A 102 -2.84 10.68 27.34
CA LEU A 102 -3.80 11.79 27.26
C LEU A 102 -5.26 11.32 27.26
N ASN A 103 -5.49 10.00 27.34
CA ASN A 103 -6.81 9.38 27.26
C ASN A 103 -7.63 9.90 26.07
N LEU A 104 -7.03 9.90 24.87
CA LEU A 104 -7.62 10.54 23.68
C LEU A 104 -8.90 9.87 23.20
N THR A 105 -9.12 8.61 23.59
CA THR A 105 -10.38 7.89 23.35
C THR A 105 -11.56 8.60 24.02
N ALA A 106 -11.38 9.14 25.23
CA ALA A 106 -12.41 9.93 25.93
C ALA A 106 -12.71 11.27 25.22
N HIS A 107 -11.81 11.72 24.35
CA HIS A 107 -11.96 12.92 23.53
C HIS A 107 -12.48 12.62 22.10
N GLY A 108 -12.99 11.40 21.87
CA GLY A 108 -13.59 11.02 20.59
C GLY A 108 -12.59 10.65 19.49
N VAL A 109 -11.31 10.45 19.82
CA VAL A 109 -10.32 9.93 18.86
C VAL A 109 -10.54 8.43 18.67
N ALA A 110 -10.90 8.03 17.46
CA ALA A 110 -11.07 6.62 17.10
C ALA A 110 -9.74 5.88 17.14
N ILE A 111 -9.76 4.64 17.65
CA ILE A 111 -8.63 3.73 17.68
C ILE A 111 -8.89 2.52 16.79
N VAL A 112 -7.81 1.85 16.36
CA VAL A 112 -7.86 0.67 15.49
C VAL A 112 -8.65 -0.48 16.13
N GLY A 113 -8.66 -0.56 17.47
CA GLY A 113 -9.33 -1.64 18.20
C GLY A 113 -8.50 -2.92 18.25
N ALA A 114 -9.16 -4.06 18.41
CA ALA A 114 -8.51 -5.35 18.46
C ALA A 114 -8.08 -5.81 17.07
N VAL A 115 -6.80 -6.15 16.92
CA VAL A 115 -6.26 -6.76 15.69
C VAL A 115 -6.25 -8.28 15.88
N PRO A 116 -6.84 -9.06 14.96
CA PRO A 116 -6.81 -10.51 15.03
C PRO A 116 -5.37 -11.04 15.05
N THR A 117 -5.06 -11.89 16.02
CA THR A 117 -3.76 -12.56 16.16
C THR A 117 -3.79 -13.94 15.51
N GLY A 118 -2.65 -14.39 15.02
CA GLY A 118 -2.48 -15.68 14.34
C GLY A 118 -2.48 -15.58 12.82
N LEU A 119 -2.25 -16.73 12.18
CA LEU A 119 -2.29 -16.83 10.73
C LEU A 119 -3.73 -16.75 10.22
N PRO A 120 -3.98 -16.09 9.09
CA PRO A 120 -5.30 -16.10 8.47
C PRO A 120 -5.69 -17.55 8.11
N PRO A 121 -6.97 -17.91 8.26
CA PRO A 121 -7.44 -19.23 7.84
C PRO A 121 -7.28 -19.39 6.34
N VAL A 122 -7.05 -20.62 5.89
CA VAL A 122 -7.03 -20.94 4.46
C VAL A 122 -8.45 -20.80 3.91
N THR A 123 -8.63 -19.90 2.94
CA THR A 123 -9.91 -19.62 2.27
C THR A 123 -9.87 -20.08 0.83
N VAL A 124 -10.90 -20.80 0.37
CA VAL A 124 -11.03 -21.17 -1.05
C VAL A 124 -11.75 -20.03 -1.78
N PRO A 125 -11.19 -19.48 -2.89
CA PRO A 125 -11.85 -18.46 -3.68
C PRO A 125 -13.19 -18.94 -4.25
N ASP A 126 -14.23 -18.10 -4.15
CA ASP A 126 -15.58 -18.41 -4.67
C ASP A 126 -15.60 -18.30 -6.20
N PRO A 127 -15.88 -19.39 -6.94
CA PRO A 127 -15.97 -19.37 -8.40
C PRO A 127 -17.04 -18.40 -8.94
N THR A 128 -18.13 -18.18 -8.20
CA THR A 128 -19.23 -17.30 -8.66
C THR A 128 -18.82 -15.83 -8.69
N MET A 129 -17.91 -15.43 -7.80
CA MET A 129 -17.34 -14.07 -7.80
C MET A 129 -16.34 -13.88 -8.93
N MET A 130 -15.68 -14.95 -9.38
CA MET A 130 -14.67 -14.88 -10.42
C MET A 130 -15.24 -14.37 -11.75
N GLU A 131 -16.46 -14.77 -12.11
CA GLU A 131 -17.16 -14.26 -13.31
C GLU A 131 -17.54 -12.77 -13.18
N ARG A 132 -17.87 -12.31 -11.99
CA ARG A 132 -18.26 -10.90 -11.75
C ARG A 132 -17.06 -9.96 -11.73
N LEU A 133 -15.94 -10.44 -11.18
CA LEU A 133 -14.75 -9.63 -10.93
C LEU A 133 -13.72 -9.72 -12.06
N TRP A 134 -13.90 -10.60 -13.06
CA TRP A 134 -12.92 -10.81 -14.12
C TRP A 134 -12.45 -9.53 -14.84
N PRO A 135 -13.33 -8.55 -15.18
CA PRO A 135 -12.90 -7.36 -15.92
C PRO A 135 -12.00 -6.46 -15.05
N GLU A 136 -12.39 -6.27 -13.79
CA GLU A 136 -11.63 -5.45 -12.82
C GLU A 136 -10.32 -6.15 -12.44
N ALA A 137 -10.36 -7.47 -12.25
CA ALA A 137 -9.19 -8.29 -11.97
C ALA A 137 -8.17 -8.24 -13.11
N LEU A 138 -8.61 -8.18 -14.37
CA LEU A 138 -7.70 -8.01 -15.51
C LEU A 138 -6.97 -6.66 -15.45
N GLY A 139 -7.68 -5.59 -15.09
CA GLY A 139 -7.08 -4.26 -14.89
C GLY A 139 -6.05 -4.25 -13.77
N ILE A 140 -6.38 -4.87 -12.62
CA ILE A 140 -5.48 -5.01 -11.48
C ILE A 140 -4.25 -5.85 -11.85
N ALA A 141 -4.44 -6.97 -12.55
CA ALA A 141 -3.35 -7.84 -12.99
C ALA A 141 -2.40 -7.13 -13.96
N LEU A 142 -2.96 -6.37 -14.91
CA LEU A 142 -2.17 -5.56 -15.84
C LEU A 142 -1.37 -4.49 -15.09
N MET A 143 -2.00 -3.75 -14.17
CA MET A 143 -1.32 -2.71 -13.41
C MET A 143 -0.25 -3.28 -12.48
N SER A 144 -0.56 -4.33 -11.71
CA SER A 144 0.42 -5.03 -10.86
C SER A 144 1.62 -5.53 -11.65
N PHE A 145 1.40 -6.14 -12.81
CA PHE A 145 2.48 -6.59 -13.69
C PHE A 145 3.32 -5.42 -14.21
N THR A 146 2.67 -4.35 -14.67
CA THR A 146 3.35 -3.18 -15.22
C THR A 146 4.18 -2.46 -14.16
N GLU A 147 3.65 -2.29 -12.94
CA GLU A 147 4.39 -1.74 -11.80
C GLU A 147 5.60 -2.60 -11.44
N THR A 148 5.44 -3.92 -11.46
CA THR A 148 6.54 -4.87 -11.22
C THR A 148 7.67 -4.71 -12.23
N ILE A 149 7.35 -4.67 -13.52
CA ILE A 149 8.35 -4.47 -14.57
C ILE A 149 8.98 -3.09 -14.50
N ALA A 150 8.17 -2.05 -14.28
CA ALA A 150 8.66 -0.69 -14.17
C ALA A 150 9.63 -0.53 -12.99
N ALA A 151 9.29 -1.08 -11.82
CA ALA A 151 10.18 -1.10 -10.66
C ALA A 151 11.47 -1.89 -10.98
N GLY A 152 11.34 -3.11 -11.52
CA GLY A 152 12.50 -3.92 -11.89
C GLY A 152 13.47 -3.19 -12.83
N ARG A 153 12.94 -2.57 -13.89
CA ARG A 153 13.73 -1.79 -14.88
C ARG A 153 14.36 -0.54 -14.26
N ALA A 154 13.60 0.23 -13.48
CA ALA A 154 14.06 1.47 -12.85
C ALA A 154 15.22 1.24 -11.88
N PHE A 155 15.32 0.03 -11.31
CA PHE A 155 16.36 -0.33 -10.38
C PHE A 155 17.44 -1.25 -11.00
N THR A 156 17.45 -1.48 -12.30
CA THR A 156 18.49 -2.29 -12.96
C THR A 156 19.80 -1.49 -13.02
N GLN A 157 20.93 -2.08 -12.61
CA GLN A 157 22.25 -1.42 -12.65
C GLN A 157 22.97 -1.61 -13.99
N VAL A 158 23.95 -0.75 -14.26
CA VAL A 158 24.82 -0.88 -15.44
C VAL A 158 25.57 -2.22 -15.35
N GLY A 159 25.40 -3.06 -16.38
CA GLY A 159 25.98 -4.41 -16.42
C GLY A 159 25.07 -5.52 -15.89
N GLU A 160 23.91 -5.19 -15.29
CA GLU A 160 22.88 -6.17 -14.95
C GLU A 160 21.97 -6.43 -16.16
N HIS A 161 21.47 -7.67 -16.25
CA HIS A 161 20.46 -8.01 -17.24
C HIS A 161 19.12 -7.43 -16.81
N ALA A 162 18.42 -6.77 -17.73
CA ALA A 162 17.07 -6.30 -17.47
C ALA A 162 16.14 -7.48 -17.07
N PRO A 163 15.18 -7.26 -16.16
CA PRO A 163 14.23 -8.29 -15.75
C PRO A 163 13.48 -8.90 -16.95
N ALA A 164 13.44 -10.22 -17.01
CA ALA A 164 12.74 -10.94 -18.06
C ALA A 164 11.22 -10.87 -17.84
N ALA A 165 10.52 -10.11 -18.69
CA ALA A 165 9.12 -9.76 -18.47
C ALA A 165 8.17 -10.96 -18.26
N ASN A 166 8.33 -12.03 -19.06
CA ASN A 166 7.53 -13.25 -18.90
C ASN A 166 7.81 -14.00 -17.58
N ARG A 167 9.03 -13.90 -17.06
CA ARG A 167 9.41 -14.52 -15.78
C ARG A 167 8.80 -13.75 -14.61
N GLU A 168 8.82 -12.42 -14.67
CA GLU A 168 8.15 -11.58 -13.69
C GLU A 168 6.63 -11.77 -13.72
N LEU A 169 6.00 -11.83 -14.91
CA LEU A 169 4.57 -12.09 -15.03
C LEU A 169 4.16 -13.40 -14.34
N THR A 170 4.93 -14.46 -14.58
CA THR A 170 4.66 -15.78 -13.98
C THR A 170 4.94 -15.79 -12.48
N ALA A 171 6.01 -15.15 -12.02
CA ALA A 171 6.34 -15.04 -10.60
C ALA A 171 5.27 -14.25 -9.82
N THR A 172 4.88 -13.06 -10.31
CA THR A 172 3.83 -12.24 -9.70
C THR A 172 2.47 -12.94 -9.72
N GLY A 173 2.14 -13.64 -10.82
CA GLY A 173 0.92 -14.45 -10.90
C GLY A 173 0.88 -15.57 -9.87
N LEU A 174 1.97 -16.34 -9.75
CA LEU A 174 2.06 -17.43 -8.76
C LEU A 174 2.02 -16.89 -7.31
N ALA A 175 2.68 -15.76 -7.03
CA ALA A 175 2.63 -15.12 -5.72
C ALA A 175 1.20 -14.70 -5.35
N ASN A 176 0.46 -14.09 -6.28
CA ASN A 176 -0.93 -13.68 -6.06
C ASN A 176 -1.87 -14.88 -5.92
N LEU A 177 -1.67 -15.95 -6.70
CA LEU A 177 -2.44 -17.19 -6.53
C LEU A 177 -2.21 -17.82 -5.15
N GLY A 178 -0.98 -17.83 -4.65
CA GLY A 178 -0.68 -18.29 -3.30
C GLY A 178 -1.34 -17.42 -2.22
N GLY A 179 -1.28 -16.10 -2.39
CA GLY A 179 -1.91 -15.14 -1.48
C GLY A 179 -3.43 -15.21 -1.45
N ALA A 180 -4.09 -15.57 -2.56
CA ALA A 180 -5.54 -15.67 -2.65
C ALA A 180 -6.13 -16.68 -1.65
N PHE A 181 -5.39 -17.74 -1.32
CA PHE A 181 -5.82 -18.74 -0.32
C PHE A 181 -5.69 -18.26 1.12
N LEU A 182 -5.03 -17.13 1.36
CA LEU A 182 -4.83 -16.56 2.69
C LEU A 182 -5.53 -15.19 2.83
N GLY A 183 -6.44 -14.87 1.91
CA GLY A 183 -7.17 -13.60 1.91
C GLY A 183 -6.31 -12.37 1.59
N ALA A 184 -5.14 -12.56 0.95
CA ALA A 184 -4.29 -11.44 0.58
C ALA A 184 -4.91 -10.62 -0.57
N MET A 185 -4.75 -9.29 -0.51
CA MET A 185 -5.03 -8.43 -1.67
C MET A 185 -3.99 -8.66 -2.77
N ALA A 186 -4.36 -8.34 -4.01
CA ALA A 186 -3.44 -8.40 -5.13
C ALA A 186 -2.21 -7.53 -4.88
N ALA A 187 -1.03 -8.13 -4.99
CA ALA A 187 0.27 -7.50 -4.80
C ALA A 187 1.00 -7.32 -6.15
N GLY A 188 1.92 -6.37 -6.17
CA GLY A 188 2.82 -6.07 -7.28
C GLY A 188 4.18 -5.57 -6.78
N GLY A 189 5.05 -5.14 -7.69
CA GLY A 189 6.38 -4.63 -7.35
C GLY A 189 6.33 -3.28 -6.63
N GLY A 190 6.89 -3.25 -5.41
CA GLY A 190 6.96 -2.05 -4.58
C GLY A 190 8.21 -1.20 -4.85
N THR A 191 8.07 -0.06 -5.51
CA THR A 191 9.19 0.86 -5.80
C THR A 191 9.84 1.40 -4.52
N THR A 192 9.02 1.84 -3.56
CA THR A 192 9.50 2.38 -2.29
C THR A 192 10.18 1.32 -1.44
N GLN A 193 9.60 0.11 -1.32
CA GLN A 193 10.22 -0.99 -0.57
C GLN A 193 11.54 -1.43 -1.20
N THR A 194 11.61 -1.46 -2.54
CA THR A 194 12.84 -1.78 -3.28
C THR A 194 13.90 -0.71 -3.06
N ALA A 195 13.53 0.58 -3.07
CA ALA A 195 14.45 1.68 -2.77
C ALA A 195 15.02 1.56 -1.35
N VAL A 196 14.17 1.32 -0.35
CA VAL A 196 14.59 1.16 1.05
C VAL A 196 15.53 -0.02 1.22
N ASN A 197 15.23 -1.17 0.61
CA ASN A 197 16.12 -2.33 0.64
C ASN A 197 17.50 -2.01 0.05
N ARG A 198 17.54 -1.32 -1.10
CA ARG A 198 18.81 -0.92 -1.73
C ARG A 198 19.60 0.09 -0.90
N LEU A 199 18.93 1.12 -0.38
CA LEU A 199 19.56 2.13 0.49
C LEU A 199 20.08 1.50 1.79
N SER A 200 19.45 0.42 2.25
CA SER A 200 19.88 -0.38 3.40
C SER A 200 21.00 -1.39 3.05
N GLY A 201 21.45 -1.43 1.79
CA GLY A 201 22.54 -2.29 1.34
C GLY A 201 22.16 -3.73 1.01
N ALA A 202 20.87 -4.04 0.82
CA ALA A 202 20.44 -5.37 0.41
C ALA A 202 20.98 -5.73 -0.99
N ARG A 203 21.59 -6.92 -1.11
CA ARG A 203 22.19 -7.43 -2.37
C ARG A 203 21.60 -8.74 -2.87
N SER A 204 20.65 -9.33 -2.14
CA SER A 204 20.03 -10.59 -2.51
C SER A 204 18.55 -10.65 -2.11
N GLN A 205 17.84 -11.64 -2.64
CA GLN A 205 16.43 -11.91 -2.33
C GLN A 205 16.20 -12.35 -0.87
N LEU A 206 17.27 -12.63 -0.11
CA LEU A 206 17.17 -12.91 1.32
C LEU A 206 16.53 -11.74 2.09
N ALA A 207 16.73 -10.49 1.64
CA ALA A 207 16.07 -9.34 2.24
C ALA A 207 14.54 -9.47 2.20
N GLY A 208 13.98 -9.92 1.07
CA GLY A 208 12.54 -10.16 0.94
C GLY A 208 12.05 -11.28 1.86
N LEU A 209 12.82 -12.37 2.00
CA LEU A 209 12.50 -13.46 2.91
C LEU A 209 12.53 -13.01 4.38
N VAL A 210 13.52 -12.22 4.78
CA VAL A 210 13.61 -11.64 6.12
C VAL A 210 12.40 -10.74 6.39
N THR A 211 12.01 -9.89 5.43
CA THR A 211 10.79 -9.07 5.56
C THR A 211 9.55 -9.94 5.72
N ALA A 212 9.40 -11.01 4.93
CA ALA A 212 8.25 -11.92 5.05
C ALA A 212 8.20 -12.62 6.42
N LEU A 213 9.34 -13.13 6.91
CA LEU A 213 9.45 -13.78 8.21
C LEU A 213 9.20 -12.80 9.37
N ALA A 214 9.72 -11.58 9.27
CA ALA A 214 9.49 -10.53 10.25
C ALA A 214 7.99 -10.16 10.32
N SER A 215 7.34 -9.96 9.16
CA SER A 215 5.90 -9.73 9.10
C SER A 215 5.11 -10.87 9.73
N LEU A 216 5.43 -12.14 9.43
CA LEU A 216 4.79 -13.29 10.07
C LEU A 216 5.01 -13.31 11.60
N GLY A 217 6.19 -12.89 12.07
CA GLY A 217 6.48 -12.75 13.49
C GLY A 217 5.60 -11.72 14.20
N THR A 218 5.20 -10.65 13.50
CA THR A 218 4.28 -9.62 14.05
C THR A 218 2.82 -10.06 14.09
N MET A 219 2.46 -11.15 13.38
CA MET A 219 1.10 -11.71 13.37
C MET A 219 0.85 -12.69 14.53
N ARG A 220 1.75 -12.75 15.52
CA ARG A 220 1.64 -13.65 16.68
C ARG A 220 0.65 -13.12 17.72
#